data_AF-X1RW88-F1
#
_entry.id   AF-X1RW88-F1
#
_cell.length_a   1.000
_cell.length_b   1.000
_cell.length_c   1.000
_cell.angle_alpha   90.00
_cell.angle_beta   90.00
_cell.angle_gamma   90.00
#
_symmetry.space_group_name_H-M   'P 1'
#
loop_
_entity.id
_entity.type
_entity.pdbx_description
1 polymer ?
#
loop_
_entity_poly.entity_id
_entity_poly.type
_entity_poly.pdbx_seq_one_letter_code
_entity_poly.pdbx_strand_id
1 'polypeptide(L)' 'EDPDPYTEPGLKHCQAWIFKYDRHHARLSIEARNAEIGDKAFAKLAREYIEG' A
#
# COMPACT_ATOMS: atom_id res chain seq x y z
N GLU A 1 -12.00 -12.50 -15.71
CA GLU A 1 -12.22 -11.08 -15.38
C GLU A 1 -11.18 -10.69 -14.35
N ASP A 2 -10.37 -9.66 -14.64
CA ASP A 2 -9.47 -9.09 -13.64
C ASP A 2 -10.34 -8.38 -12.59
N PRO A 3 -10.22 -8.74 -11.30
CA PRO A 3 -11.04 -8.12 -10.26
C PRO A 3 -10.73 -6.63 -10.17
N ASP A 4 -11.77 -5.81 -10.06
CA ASP A 4 -11.65 -4.36 -9.94
C ASP A 4 -10.69 -4.01 -8.78
N PRO A 5 -9.57 -3.31 -9.03
CA PRO A 5 -8.52 -3.06 -8.04
C PRO A 5 -8.99 -2.15 -6.89
N TYR A 6 -10.14 -1.50 -7.02
CA TYR A 6 -10.74 -0.67 -5.97
C TYR A 6 -11.76 -1.43 -5.10
N THR A 7 -12.00 -2.70 -5.40
CA THR A 7 -12.86 -3.59 -4.61
C THR A 7 -12.04 -4.46 -3.66
N GLU A 8 -12.63 -4.89 -2.54
CA GLU A 8 -11.97 -5.75 -1.54
C GLU A 8 -11.32 -7.03 -2.15
N PRO A 9 -11.94 -7.71 -3.15
CA PRO A 9 -11.30 -8.81 -3.88
C PRO A 9 -10.11 -8.38 -4.75
N GLY A 10 -10.19 -7.22 -5.42
CA GLY A 10 -9.08 -6.67 -6.21
C GLY A 10 -7.90 -6.28 -5.34
N LEU A 11 -8.16 -5.62 -4.20
CA LEU A 11 -7.14 -5.30 -3.20
C LEU A 11 -6.46 -6.55 -2.61
N LYS A 12 -7.19 -7.66 -2.45
CA LYS A 12 -6.58 -8.95 -2.12
C LYS A 12 -5.59 -9.37 -3.21
N HIS A 13 -5.91 -9.23 -4.49
CA HIS A 13 -5.02 -9.64 -5.59
C HIS A 13 -4.02 -8.58 -6.07
N CYS A 14 -4.05 -7.36 -5.52
CA CYS A 14 -3.18 -6.27 -5.92
C CYS A 14 -1.91 -6.16 -5.06
N GLN A 15 -0.76 -6.12 -5.74
CA GLN A 15 0.48 -5.64 -5.13
C GLN A 15 0.39 -4.12 -4.97
N ALA A 16 0.36 -3.64 -3.73
CA ALA A 16 0.30 -2.21 -3.39
C ALA A 16 1.61 -1.75 -2.74
N TRP A 17 2.01 -0.50 -2.99
CA TRP A 17 3.27 0.09 -2.49
C TRP A 17 2.93 1.37 -1.73
N ILE A 18 3.54 1.55 -0.56
CA ILE A 18 3.49 2.81 0.20
C ILE A 18 4.80 3.54 -0.06
N PHE A 19 4.69 4.76 -0.56
CA PHE A 19 5.83 5.63 -0.80
C PHE A 19 5.87 6.73 0.24
N LYS A 20 7.08 7.03 0.71
CA LYS A 20 7.37 8.16 1.57
C LYS A 20 8.11 9.21 0.77
N TYR A 21 7.57 10.43 0.76
CA TYR A 21 8.20 11.59 0.15
C TYR A 21 8.85 12.47 1.21
N ASP A 22 10.18 12.52 1.20
CA ASP A 22 10.94 13.47 2.01
C ASP A 22 11.07 14.79 1.27
N ARG A 23 10.32 15.80 1.72
CA ARG A 23 10.32 17.14 1.13
C ARG A 23 11.65 17.87 1.30
N HIS A 24 12.39 17.64 2.39
CA HIS A 24 13.63 18.37 2.65
C HIS A 24 14.74 17.96 1.69
N HIS A 25 14.77 16.69 1.32
CA HIS A 25 15.75 16.13 0.38
C HIS A 25 15.17 15.89 -1.02
N ALA A 26 13.93 16.31 -1.27
CA ALA A 26 13.16 16.05 -2.50
C ALA A 26 13.26 14.58 -2.96
N ARG A 27 13.17 13.64 -2.01
CA ARG A 27 13.47 12.22 -2.24
C ARG A 27 12.24 11.35 -2.05
N LEU A 28 11.98 10.50 -3.05
CA LEU A 28 10.98 9.45 -2.98
C LEU A 28 11.64 8.12 -2.55
N SER A 29 11.05 7.44 -1.56
CA SER A 29 11.50 6.12 -1.12
C SER A 29 10.31 5.19 -0.88
N ILE A 30 10.51 3.89 -1.10
CA ILE A 30 9.51 2.86 -0.78
C ILE A 30 9.58 2.58 0.72
N GLU A 31 8.46 2.71 1.42
CA GLU A 31 8.36 2.45 2.86
C GLU A 31 7.82 1.04 3.13
N ALA A 32 6.86 0.58 2.33
CA ALA A 32 6.36 -0.79 2.38
C ALA A 32 5.87 -1.26 1.01
N ARG A 33 5.94 -2.58 0.78
CA ARG A 33 5.34 -3.26 -0.36
C ARG A 33 4.50 -4.42 0.16
N ASN A 34 3.29 -4.57 -0.38
CA ASN A 34 2.47 -5.74 -0.16
C ASN A 34 3.08 -6.92 -0.95
N ALA A 35 3.92 -7.72 -0.28
CA ALA A 35 4.65 -8.83 -0.89
C ALA A 35 3.75 -10.05 -1.15
N GLU A 36 2.75 -10.27 -0.28
CA GLU A 36 1.76 -11.33 -0.40
C GLU A 36 0.36 -10.82 -0.07
N ILE A 37 -0.61 -11.36 -0.80
CA ILE A 37 -2.03 -11.12 -0.59
C ILE A 37 -2.41 -11.33 0.89
N GLY A 38 -2.91 -10.27 1.53
CA GLY A 38 -3.32 -10.31 2.94
C GLY A 38 -2.20 -10.05 3.95
N ASP A 39 -1.10 -9.40 3.54
CA ASP A 39 -0.07 -8.91 4.46
C ASP A 39 -0.68 -7.95 5.50
N LYS A 40 -0.86 -8.47 6.73
CA LYS A 40 -1.45 -7.75 7.86
C LYS A 40 -0.58 -6.58 8.31
N ALA A 41 0.74 -6.65 8.11
CA ALA A 41 1.64 -5.56 8.47
C ALA A 41 1.48 -4.40 7.49
N PHE A 42 1.40 -4.70 6.18
CA PHE A 42 1.08 -3.70 5.16
C PHE A 42 -0.29 -3.07 5.40
N ALA A 43 -1.33 -3.89 5.62
CA ALA A 43 -2.68 -3.40 5.84
C ALA A 43 -2.79 -2.49 7.07
N LYS A 44 -2.09 -2.84 8.16
CA LYS A 44 -2.03 -2.01 9.37
C LYS A 44 -1.39 -0.65 9.07
N LEU A 45 -0.25 -0.64 8.38
CA LEU A 45 0.47 0.59 8.03
C LEU A 45 -0.34 1.47 7.06
N ALA A 46 -0.98 0.86 6.05
CA ALA A 46 -1.86 1.57 5.12
C ALA A 46 -3.03 2.25 5.85
N ARG A 47 -3.61 1.59 6.86
CA ARG A 47 -4.70 2.16 7.65
C ARG A 47 -4.25 3.36 8.48
N GLU A 48 -3.07 3.28 9.10
CA GLU A 48 -2.48 4.41 9.85
C GLU A 48 -2.30 5.66 8.97
N TYR A 49 -2.05 5.49 7.66
CA TYR A 49 -1.95 6.60 6.71
C TYR A 49 -3.28 7.17 6.21
N ILE A 50 -4.35 6.38 6.21
CA ILE A 50 -5.67 6.82 5.74
C ILE A 50 -6.48 7.47 6.87
N GLU A 51 -6.35 6.96 8.10
CA GLU A 51 -7.09 7.44 9.28
C GLU A 51 -6.34 8.54 10.06
N GLY A 52 -5.08 8.81 9.70
CA GLY A 52 -4.20 9.82 10.32
C GLY A 52 -4.31 11.20 9.70
#